data_AF-A0A553UH40-F1
#
_entry.id   AF-A0A553UH40-F1
#
_cell.length_a   1.000
_cell.length_b   1.000
_cell.length_c   1.000
_cell.angle_alpha   90.00
_cell.angle_beta   90.00
_cell.angle_gamma   90.00
#
_symmetry.space_group_name_H-M   'P 1'
#
loop_
_entity.id
_entity.type
_entity.pdbx_description
1 polymer ?
#
loop_
_entity_poly.entity_id
_entity_poly.type
_entity_poly.pdbx_seq_one_letter_code
_entity_poly.pdbx_strand_id
1 'polypeptide(L)'
;MAKGLFQLMGMSMEDDKANQNTPQSIIIDEETAKHIKGSGDSEAKDFGYDSWIDYYRKYMKIPCCYLDCPNDAEIGAHVMIKTEEHGKEWWIAPVCPSHNPPTNEPFNVKANTIAVRHPQK
;
A
#
# COMPACT_ATOMS: atom_id res chain seq x y z
N MET A 1 1.02 -29.70 -50.00
CA MET A 1 -0.14 -29.01 -49.41
C MET A 1 0.13 -28.84 -47.91
N ALA A 2 0.12 -27.58 -47.43
CA ALA A 2 0.16 -27.06 -46.03
C ALA A 2 0.92 -27.86 -44.95
N LYS A 3 2.12 -27.46 -44.47
CA LYS A 3 2.47 -26.32 -43.58
C LYS A 3 1.51 -26.12 -42.39
N GLY A 4 2.01 -26.40 -41.18
CA GLY A 4 1.34 -26.08 -39.91
C GLY A 4 2.15 -26.48 -38.68
N LEU A 5 3.44 -26.13 -38.66
CA LEU A 5 4.31 -26.23 -37.49
C LEU A 5 3.92 -25.10 -36.51
N PHE A 6 3.11 -25.38 -35.49
CA PHE A 6 2.86 -24.44 -34.39
C PHE A 6 4.02 -24.52 -33.41
N GLN A 7 5.06 -23.75 -33.72
CA GLN A 7 6.06 -23.33 -32.76
C GLN A 7 5.95 -21.82 -32.66
N LEU A 8 5.41 -21.31 -31.56
CA LEU A 8 5.56 -19.91 -31.17
C LEU A 8 5.32 -19.78 -29.67
N MET A 9 6.47 -19.60 -29.00
CA MET A 9 6.67 -18.92 -27.72
C MET A 9 6.04 -19.58 -26.49
N GLY A 10 6.85 -20.43 -25.85
CA GLY A 10 6.85 -20.45 -24.39
C GLY A 10 6.99 -19.02 -23.90
N MET A 11 5.97 -18.53 -23.22
CA MET A 11 6.06 -17.32 -22.42
C MET A 11 6.96 -17.65 -21.23
N SER A 12 8.27 -17.61 -21.45
CA SER A 12 9.21 -17.35 -20.38
C SER A 12 8.91 -15.92 -19.91
N MET A 13 8.08 -15.80 -18.88
CA MET A 13 8.23 -14.70 -17.92
C MET A 13 9.34 -15.21 -16.98
N GLU A 14 10.59 -15.21 -17.40
CA GLU A 14 11.51 -14.09 -17.16
C GLU A 14 11.30 -13.53 -15.75
N ASP A 15 11.90 -14.26 -14.81
CA ASP A 15 12.45 -13.79 -13.54
C ASP A 15 11.54 -12.89 -12.68
N ASP A 16 10.84 -13.54 -11.74
CA ASP A 16 10.37 -13.01 -10.45
C ASP A 16 11.53 -12.55 -9.54
N LYS A 17 12.47 -11.75 -10.07
CA LYS A 17 13.20 -10.81 -9.24
C LYS A 17 12.26 -9.65 -9.00
N ALA A 18 11.47 -9.74 -7.91
CA ALA A 18 10.80 -8.60 -7.32
C ALA A 18 11.78 -7.41 -7.43
N ASN A 19 11.44 -6.45 -8.30
CA ASN A 19 12.24 -5.25 -8.47
C ASN A 19 12.44 -4.70 -7.06
N GLN A 20 13.67 -4.53 -6.61
CA GLN A 20 13.98 -4.09 -5.24
C GLN A 20 13.37 -2.72 -4.90
N ASN A 21 12.76 -2.05 -5.88
CA ASN A 21 11.98 -0.83 -5.74
C ASN A 21 10.46 -1.05 -5.64
N THR A 22 9.99 -2.31 -5.60
CA THR A 22 8.55 -2.62 -5.48
C THR A 22 8.13 -2.48 -4.02
N PRO A 23 7.12 -1.65 -3.71
CA PRO A 23 6.54 -1.56 -2.39
C PRO A 23 6.05 -2.94 -1.91
N GLN A 24 6.32 -3.27 -0.66
CA GLN A 24 5.69 -4.40 0.01
C GLN A 24 4.27 -4.01 0.39
N SER A 25 3.35 -4.96 0.35
CA SER A 25 1.96 -4.74 0.78
C SER A 25 1.46 -5.88 1.65
N ILE A 26 0.63 -5.54 2.64
CA ILE A 26 -0.16 -6.49 3.43
C ILE A 26 -1.64 -6.18 3.27
N ILE A 27 -2.48 -7.19 3.47
CA ILE A 27 -3.93 -7.03 3.63
C ILE A 27 -4.24 -7.08 5.12
N ILE A 28 -5.01 -6.11 5.59
CA ILE A 28 -5.45 -5.99 6.99
C ILE A 28 -6.90 -6.46 7.07
N ASP A 29 -7.18 -7.43 7.93
CA ASP A 29 -8.53 -7.95 8.17
C ASP A 29 -9.34 -7.06 9.11
N GLU A 30 -8.88 -6.75 10.31
CA GLU A 30 -9.44 -5.70 11.17
C GLU A 30 -8.47 -5.53 12.32
N GLU A 31 -7.72 -4.43 12.34
CA GLU A 31 -6.64 -4.26 13.31
C GLU A 31 -6.63 -2.85 13.89
N THR A 32 -6.00 -2.71 15.05
CA THR A 32 -5.73 -1.40 15.63
C THR A 32 -4.48 -0.80 14.99
N ALA A 33 -4.65 0.37 14.38
CA ALA A 33 -3.57 1.21 13.88
C ALA A 33 -3.42 2.47 14.73
N LYS A 34 -2.28 3.14 14.59
CA LYS A 34 -2.02 4.44 15.22
C LYS A 34 -1.26 5.32 14.25
N HIS A 35 -1.73 6.54 14.04
CA HIS A 35 -0.97 7.54 13.32
C HIS A 35 0.37 7.80 14.01
N ILE A 36 1.40 7.99 13.20
CA ILE A 36 2.73 8.35 13.65
C ILE A 36 3.22 9.53 12.82
N LYS A 37 4.14 10.31 13.40
CA LYS A 37 4.83 11.34 12.64
C LYS A 37 5.69 10.65 11.59
N GLY A 38 5.20 10.64 10.36
CA GLY A 38 5.91 10.16 9.20
C GLY A 38 6.62 11.28 8.46
N SER A 39 6.91 11.01 7.20
CA SER A 39 7.49 11.96 6.28
C SER A 39 6.48 12.50 5.26
N GLY A 40 6.82 13.65 4.68
CA GLY A 40 6.03 14.28 3.63
C GLY A 40 6.27 13.66 2.25
N ASP A 41 5.45 14.08 1.28
CA ASP A 41 5.49 13.57 -0.09
C ASP A 41 6.83 13.76 -0.82
N SER A 42 7.71 14.64 -0.32
CA SER A 42 9.08 14.77 -0.85
C SER A 42 9.85 13.46 -0.76
N GLU A 43 9.63 12.65 0.27
CA GLU A 43 10.27 11.34 0.41
C GLU A 43 9.65 10.30 -0.53
N ALA A 44 8.36 10.40 -0.87
CA ALA A 44 7.76 9.52 -1.87
C ALA A 44 8.45 9.67 -3.24
N LYS A 45 8.91 10.88 -3.56
CA LYS A 45 9.60 11.20 -4.82
C LYS A 45 10.96 10.54 -4.95
N ASP A 46 11.66 10.28 -3.84
CA ASP A 46 12.91 9.50 -3.84
C ASP A 46 12.71 8.08 -4.38
N PHE A 47 11.46 7.61 -4.38
CA PHE A 47 11.06 6.29 -4.87
C PHE A 47 10.28 6.34 -6.19
N GLY A 48 10.15 7.52 -6.81
CA GLY A 48 9.48 7.70 -8.11
C GLY A 48 7.96 7.91 -8.06
N TYR A 49 7.43 8.32 -6.90
CA TYR A 49 6.00 8.59 -6.69
C TYR A 49 5.79 10.06 -6.31
N ASP A 50 4.71 10.71 -6.76
CA ASP A 50 4.51 12.14 -6.46
C ASP A 50 4.12 12.38 -4.99
N SER A 51 3.50 11.37 -4.35
CA SER A 51 2.97 11.34 -2.99
C SER A 51 2.79 9.91 -2.47
N TRP A 52 2.50 9.75 -1.18
CA TRP A 52 2.31 8.43 -0.57
C TRP A 52 1.00 7.72 -0.97
N ILE A 53 -0.02 8.44 -1.44
CA ILE A 53 -1.22 7.78 -1.97
C ILE A 53 -0.95 7.16 -3.36
N ASP A 54 0.14 7.55 -4.00
CA ASP A 54 0.44 7.12 -5.36
C ASP A 54 0.94 5.68 -5.46
N TYR A 55 1.35 5.11 -4.32
CA TYR A 55 1.67 3.70 -4.16
C TYR A 55 0.52 2.79 -4.54
N TYR A 56 -0.69 3.32 -4.43
CA TYR A 56 -1.89 2.58 -4.69
C TYR A 56 -2.44 2.81 -6.10
N ARG A 57 -1.77 3.61 -6.96
CA ARG A 57 -2.22 4.04 -8.31
C ARG A 57 -2.53 2.90 -9.28
N LYS A 58 -2.26 1.64 -8.94
CA LYS A 58 -2.74 0.48 -9.72
C LYS A 58 -4.20 0.10 -9.43
N TYR A 59 -4.83 0.71 -8.42
CA TYR A 59 -6.18 0.40 -7.98
C TYR A 59 -7.08 1.64 -8.02
N MET A 60 -8.34 1.40 -8.36
CA MET A 60 -9.47 2.33 -8.42
C MET A 60 -9.61 3.16 -7.13
N LYS A 61 -10.56 4.11 -7.08
CA LYS A 61 -10.96 4.83 -5.85
C LYS A 61 -10.84 3.94 -4.61
N ILE A 62 -9.95 4.34 -3.70
CA ILE A 62 -9.57 3.53 -2.55
C ILE A 62 -10.34 4.05 -1.36
N PRO A 63 -11.07 3.22 -0.62
CA PRO A 63 -11.76 3.68 0.57
C PRO A 63 -10.75 4.13 1.63
N CYS A 64 -11.10 5.15 2.41
CA CYS A 64 -10.38 5.46 3.64
C CYS A 64 -10.37 4.24 4.56
N CYS A 65 -9.21 3.95 5.17
CA CYS A 65 -9.00 2.77 5.99
C CYS A 65 -9.69 2.82 7.36
N TYR A 66 -10.16 3.99 7.82
CA TYR A 66 -10.87 4.10 9.10
C TYR A 66 -12.19 3.32 9.08
N LEU A 67 -12.40 2.45 10.06
CA LEU A 67 -13.67 1.73 10.22
C LEU A 67 -14.86 2.69 10.13
N ASP A 68 -15.90 2.30 9.39
CA ASP A 68 -17.12 3.08 9.13
C ASP A 68 -16.97 4.42 8.40
N CYS A 69 -15.78 4.78 7.91
CA CYS A 69 -15.62 5.99 7.09
C CYS A 69 -16.22 5.81 5.69
N PRO A 70 -17.13 6.66 5.20
CA PRO A 70 -17.72 6.50 3.87
C PRO A 70 -16.88 7.13 2.73
N ASN A 71 -15.79 7.83 3.07
CA ASN A 71 -15.04 8.64 2.13
C ASN A 71 -13.95 7.83 1.39
N ASP A 72 -13.60 8.29 0.19
CA ASP A 72 -12.41 7.86 -0.53
C ASP A 72 -11.16 8.45 0.14
N ALA A 73 -10.03 7.74 0.02
CA ALA A 73 -8.73 8.20 0.45
C ALA A 73 -8.08 9.12 -0.59
N GLU A 74 -7.39 10.15 -0.10
CA GLU A 74 -6.62 11.10 -0.90
C GLU A 74 -5.16 11.19 -0.43
N ILE A 75 -4.83 10.54 0.69
CA ILE A 75 -3.55 10.66 1.38
C ILE A 75 -3.05 9.27 1.79
N GLY A 76 -1.76 9.01 1.58
CA GLY A 76 -1.08 7.89 2.21
C GLY A 76 -0.52 8.34 3.57
N ALA A 77 -1.15 7.91 4.66
CA ALA A 77 -0.72 8.28 6.01
C ALA A 77 0.21 7.22 6.61
N HIS A 78 1.24 7.69 7.32
CA HIS A 78 2.10 6.81 8.09
C HIS A 78 1.37 6.33 9.35
N VAL A 79 1.32 5.02 9.50
CA VAL A 79 0.65 4.33 10.59
C VAL A 79 1.55 3.25 11.17
N MET A 80 1.43 3.04 12.48
CA MET A 80 1.90 1.84 13.13
C MET A 80 0.74 0.86 13.17
N ILE A 81 0.88 -0.29 12.53
CA ILE A 81 -0.10 -1.39 12.60
C ILE A 81 0.47 -2.44 13.54
N LYS A 82 -0.36 -2.94 14.45
CA LYS A 82 -0.04 -4.09 15.27
C LYS A 82 -0.78 -5.29 14.70
N THR A 83 -0.07 -6.21 14.05
CA THR A 83 -0.64 -7.51 13.67
C THR A 83 -0.06 -8.61 14.56
N GLU A 84 -0.78 -9.73 14.70
CA GLU A 84 -0.26 -10.90 15.40
C GLU A 84 0.97 -11.50 14.68
N GLU A 85 0.97 -11.46 13.35
CA GLU A 85 2.00 -12.08 12.50
C GLU A 85 3.29 -11.25 12.37
N HIS A 86 3.18 -9.91 12.35
CA HIS A 86 4.30 -9.02 12.03
C HIS A 86 4.67 -8.07 13.18
N GLY A 87 3.94 -8.09 14.30
CA GLY A 87 4.21 -7.21 15.44
C GLY A 87 3.90 -5.75 15.13
N LYS A 88 4.68 -4.82 15.72
CA LYS A 88 4.51 -3.37 15.52
C LYS A 88 5.39 -2.90 14.38
N GLU A 89 4.80 -2.67 13.22
CA GLU A 89 5.52 -2.24 12.02
C GLU A 89 4.96 -0.93 11.46
N TRP A 90 5.82 -0.19 10.76
CA TRP A 90 5.50 1.07 10.12
C TRP A 90 5.02 0.80 8.70
N TRP A 91 3.84 1.34 8.39
CA TRP A 91 3.18 1.20 7.12
C TRP A 91 2.61 2.53 6.67
N ILE A 92 2.25 2.60 5.40
CA ILE A 92 1.44 3.64 4.80
C ILE A 92 0.05 3.03 4.63
N ALA A 93 -1.00 3.74 5.04
CA ALA A 93 -2.40 3.35 4.86
C ALA A 93 -3.19 4.46 4.14
N PRO A 94 -4.22 4.12 3.34
CA PRO A 94 -4.99 5.11 2.60
C PRO A 94 -6.00 5.81 3.52
N VAL A 95 -5.94 7.13 3.64
CA VAL A 95 -6.86 7.93 4.48
C VAL A 95 -7.46 9.11 3.72
N CYS A 96 -8.66 9.53 4.13
CA CYS A 96 -9.24 10.79 3.70
C CYS A 96 -8.68 11.97 4.52
N PRO A 97 -8.77 13.22 4.05
CA PRO A 97 -8.20 14.37 4.75
C PRO A 97 -8.68 14.54 6.20
N SER A 98 -9.93 14.19 6.51
CA SER A 98 -10.48 14.26 7.88
C SER A 98 -9.88 13.24 8.84
N HIS A 99 -9.31 12.15 8.32
CA HIS A 99 -8.72 11.04 9.07
C HIS A 99 -7.20 10.99 8.90
N ASN A 100 -6.57 12.14 8.65
CA ASN A 100 -5.13 12.31 8.81
C ASN A 100 -4.80 13.35 9.90
N PRO A 101 -5.35 13.21 11.13
CA PRO A 101 -5.05 14.17 12.19
C PRO A 101 -3.59 14.01 12.65
N PRO A 102 -2.95 15.07 13.18
CA PRO A 102 -1.64 14.97 13.82
C PRO A 102 -1.74 14.36 15.23
N THR A 103 -2.68 13.43 15.44
CA THR A 103 -2.89 12.77 16.73
C THR A 103 -2.21 11.40 16.73
N ASN A 104 -1.90 10.93 17.93
CA ASN A 104 -1.28 9.62 18.17
C ASN A 104 -2.33 8.63 18.73
N GLU A 105 -3.61 8.90 18.46
CA GLU A 105 -4.73 8.09 18.96
C GLU A 105 -4.88 6.82 18.12
N PRO A 106 -5.11 5.66 18.76
CA PRO A 106 -5.40 4.43 18.04
C PRO A 106 -6.76 4.50 17.33
N PHE A 107 -6.88 3.83 16.19
CA PHE A 107 -8.13 3.68 15.44
C PHE A 107 -8.24 2.28 14.85
N ASN A 108 -9.48 1.87 14.54
CA ASN A 108 -9.74 0.58 13.90
C ASN A 108 -9.64 0.72 12.39
N VAL A 109 -8.94 -0.22 11.76
CA VAL A 109 -8.78 -0.31 10.32
C VAL A 109 -9.85 -1.23 9.73
N LYS A 110 -10.48 -0.81 8.63
CA LYS A 110 -11.41 -1.63 7.85
C LYS A 110 -10.76 -2.90 7.33
N ALA A 111 -11.58 -3.93 7.24
CA ALA A 111 -11.23 -5.14 6.53
C ALA A 111 -10.87 -4.94 5.07
N ASN A 112 -9.95 -5.77 4.62
CA ASN A 112 -9.36 -5.77 3.28
C ASN A 112 -8.63 -4.47 2.95
N THR A 113 -8.19 -3.71 3.97
CA THR A 113 -7.34 -2.55 3.74
C THR A 113 -5.96 -3.03 3.29
N ILE A 114 -5.51 -2.55 2.13
CA ILE A 114 -4.13 -2.74 1.72
C ILE A 114 -3.29 -1.68 2.44
N ALA A 115 -2.26 -2.09 3.16
CA ALA A 115 -1.22 -1.20 3.64
C ALA A 115 0.08 -1.48 2.90
N VAL A 116 0.82 -0.43 2.58
CA VAL A 116 2.05 -0.50 1.79
C VAL A 116 3.23 0.02 2.58
N ARG A 117 4.40 -0.56 2.39
CA ARG A 117 5.65 -0.02 2.91
C ARG A 117 6.74 -0.18 1.89
N HIS A 118 7.73 0.69 1.95
CA HIS A 118 8.90 0.53 1.11
C HIS A 118 9.79 -0.63 1.57
N PRO A 119 10.50 -1.26 0.62
CA PRO A 119 11.68 -2.03 0.97
C PRO A 119 12.66 -1.11 1.73
N GLN A 120 13.24 -1.63 2.80
CA GLN A 120 14.26 -0.92 3.57
C GLN A 120 15.44 -0.60 2.63
N LYS A 121 15.92 0.65 2.66
CA LYS A 121 17.15 1.06 1.96
C LYS A 121 18.36 0.26 2.45
#